data_AF-A0A8X7WSJ3-F1
#
_entry.id   AF-A0A8X7WSJ3-F1
#
_cell.length_a   1.000
_cell.length_b   1.000
_cell.length_c   1.000
_cell.angle_alpha   90.00
_cell.angle_beta   90.00
_cell.angle_gamma   90.00
#
_symmetry.space_group_name_H-M   'P 1'
#
loop_
_entity.id
_entity.type
_entity.pdbx_description
1 polymer ?
#
loop_
_entity_poly.entity_id
_entity_poly.type
_entity_poly.pdbx_seq_one_letter_code
_entity_poly.pdbx_strand_id
1 'polypeptide(L)' 'MTDGSGFVKRGTKFTVTDDLIVTAKKSNSTFSILKKLKGQADDMEVQVISISSAEALNLLKASLVTCSALSSALGVCL' A
#
# COMPACT_ATOMS: atom_id res chain seq x y z
N MET A 1 21.90 13.97 -17.68
CA MET A 1 20.75 13.35 -18.38
C MET A 1 19.54 13.50 -17.48
N THR A 2 18.74 14.51 -17.74
CA THR A 2 17.52 14.84 -16.98
C THR A 2 16.32 14.22 -17.69
N ASP A 3 15.87 13.05 -17.23
CA ASP A 3 14.50 12.62 -17.51
C ASP A 3 13.61 13.10 -16.37
N GLY A 4 13.10 14.32 -16.57
CA GLY A 4 12.13 14.93 -15.70
C GLY A 4 10.72 14.49 -16.05
N SER A 5 10.03 13.86 -15.10
CA SER A 5 8.59 14.05 -14.93
C SER A 5 8.16 13.65 -13.51
N GLY A 6 8.21 14.61 -12.59
CA GLY A 6 7.75 14.46 -11.21
C GLY A 6 6.23 14.59 -11.03
N PHE A 7 5.44 14.29 -12.07
CA PHE A 7 3.99 14.49 -12.05
C PHE A 7 3.27 13.22 -12.48
N VAL A 8 2.31 12.81 -11.66
CA VAL A 8 1.45 11.64 -11.92
C VAL A 8 0.11 12.11 -12.47
N LYS A 9 -0.50 11.35 -13.37
CA LYS A 9 -1.83 11.69 -13.91
C LYS A 9 -2.86 11.67 -12.78
N ARG A 10 -3.82 12.60 -12.83
CA ARG A 10 -4.95 12.62 -11.89
C ARG A 10 -5.70 11.28 -11.96
N GLY A 11 -5.95 10.69 -10.79
CA GLY A 11 -6.64 9.39 -10.70
C GLY A 11 -5.73 8.17 -10.89
N THR A 12 -4.42 8.34 -11.05
CA THR A 12 -3.48 7.23 -10.97
C THR A 12 -3.54 6.60 -9.59
N LYS A 13 -3.79 5.29 -9.56
CA LYS A 13 -3.78 4.48 -8.33
C LYS A 13 -2.41 3.85 -8.15
N PHE A 14 -1.99 3.74 -6.90
CA PHE A 14 -0.76 3.06 -6.53
C PHE A 14 -1.09 1.85 -5.66
N THR A 15 -0.24 0.85 -5.74
CA THR A 15 -0.17 -0.22 -4.76
C THR A 15 1.01 0.10 -3.86
N VAL A 16 0.79 0.02 -2.54
CA VAL A 16 1.83 0.18 -1.54
C VAL A 16 1.86 -1.13 -0.75
N THR A 17 3.02 -1.76 -0.69
CA THR A 17 3.24 -2.99 0.10
C THR A 17 3.58 -2.65 1.54
N ASP A 18 3.60 -3.67 2.42
CA ASP A 18 3.80 -3.51 3.87
C ASP A 18 5.10 -2.78 4.26
N ASP A 19 6.14 -2.98 3.44
CA ASP A 19 7.46 -2.35 3.48
C ASP A 19 7.53 -1.00 2.74
N LEU A 20 6.37 -0.42 2.40
CA LEU A 20 6.20 0.89 1.76
C LEU A 20 6.77 1.01 0.34
N ILE A 21 6.94 -0.11 -0.36
CA ILE A 21 7.30 -0.06 -1.79
C ILE A 21 6.09 0.40 -2.60
N VAL A 22 6.22 1.57 -3.21
CA VAL A 22 5.17 2.17 -4.05
C VAL A 22 5.33 1.70 -5.49
N THR A 23 4.32 0.99 -6.00
CA THR A 23 4.24 0.57 -7.40
C THR A 23 3.03 1.20 -8.08
N ALA A 24 3.22 1.85 -9.22
CA ALA A 24 2.11 2.34 -10.03
C ALA A 24 1.21 1.17 -10.45
N LYS A 25 -0.08 1.24 -10.13
CA LYS A 25 -1.04 0.22 -10.53
C LYS A 25 -1.16 0.28 -12.05
N LYS A 26 -0.81 -0.81 -12.74
CA LYS A 26 -1.09 -0.94 -14.18
C LYS A 26 -2.61 -1.02 -14.37
N SER A 27 -3.11 -1.05 -15.60
CA SER A 27 -4.54 -1.20 -15.90
C SER A 27 -5.14 -2.57 -15.49
N ASN A 28 -4.51 -3.26 -14.55
CA ASN A 28 -4.90 -4.54 -14.04
C ASN A 28 -5.88 -4.36 -12.86
N SER A 29 -7.01 -5.08 -12.93
CA SER A 29 -8.05 -5.03 -11.89
C SER A 29 -7.43 -5.37 -10.52
N THR A 30 -7.87 -4.71 -9.44
CA THR A 30 -7.46 -5.06 -8.06
C THR A 30 -7.58 -6.57 -7.82
N PHE A 31 -8.62 -7.19 -8.38
CA PHE A 31 -8.85 -8.63 -8.35
C PHE A 31 -7.72 -9.47 -8.97
N SER A 32 -7.03 -8.97 -9.99
CA SER A 32 -5.91 -9.70 -10.62
C SER A 32 -4.63 -9.67 -9.78
N ILE A 33 -4.44 -8.64 -8.95
CA ILE A 33 -3.35 -8.57 -7.96
C ILE A 33 -3.64 -9.56 -6.84
N LEU A 34 -4.88 -9.53 -6.33
CA LEU A 34 -5.41 -10.46 -5.33
C LEU A 34 -5.29 -11.93 -5.80
N LYS A 35 -5.64 -12.23 -7.05
CA LYS A 35 -5.50 -13.56 -7.66
C LYS A 35 -4.05 -14.01 -7.85
N LYS A 36 -3.07 -13.11 -7.87
CA LYS A 36 -1.64 -13.49 -7.89
C LYS A 36 -1.13 -13.91 -6.52
N LEU A 37 -1.75 -13.45 -5.44
CA LEU A 37 -1.48 -13.87 -4.05
C LEU A 37 -2.12 -15.24 -3.71
N LYS A 38 -2.33 -16.08 -4.74
CA LYS A 38 -3.28 -17.21 -4.88
C LYS A 38 -3.17 -18.37 -3.88
N GLY A 39 -2.37 -18.26 -2.83
CA GLY A 39 -2.33 -19.26 -1.75
C GLY A 39 -3.49 -19.16 -0.76
N GLN A 40 -4.05 -17.96 -0.57
CA GLN A 40 -5.03 -17.69 0.52
C GLN A 40 -6.19 -16.80 0.06
N ALA A 41 -6.66 -16.96 -1.18
CA ALA A 41 -7.73 -16.11 -1.70
C ALA A 41 -9.07 -16.25 -0.94
N ASP A 42 -9.26 -17.36 -0.21
CA ASP A 42 -10.46 -17.62 0.60
C ASP A 42 -10.47 -16.83 1.93
N ASP A 43 -9.30 -16.52 2.46
CA ASP A 43 -9.10 -15.85 3.77
C ASP A 43 -8.79 -14.34 3.61
N MET A 44 -8.80 -13.82 2.38
CA MET A 44 -8.35 -12.45 2.10
C MET A 44 -9.51 -11.45 2.10
N GLU A 45 -9.52 -10.57 3.09
CA GLU A 45 -10.48 -9.48 3.21
C GLU A 45 -9.98 -8.18 2.54
N VAL A 46 -10.89 -7.44 1.90
CA VAL A 46 -10.61 -6.08 1.39
C VAL A 46 -11.24 -5.07 2.34
N GLN A 47 -10.41 -4.29 3.03
CA GLN A 47 -10.87 -3.22 3.92
C GLN A 47 -10.59 -1.84 3.32
N VAL A 48 -11.54 -0.92 3.52
CA VAL A 48 -11.36 0.50 3.17
C VAL A 48 -11.02 1.24 4.44
N ILE A 49 -9.75 1.64 4.56
CA ILE A 49 -9.25 2.41 5.69
C ILE A 49 -9.19 3.90 5.35
N SER A 50 -9.49 4.75 6.33
CA SER A 50 -9.33 6.20 6.23
C SER A 50 -8.16 6.60 7.12
N ILE A 51 -7.07 7.07 6.53
CA ILE A 51 -5.86 7.45 7.28
C ILE A 51 -6.01 8.89 7.78
N SER A 52 -6.17 9.04 9.09
CA SER A 52 -6.11 10.32 9.80
C SER A 52 -4.67 10.83 9.95
N SER A 53 -4.51 12.09 10.39
CA SER A 53 -3.18 12.66 10.68
C SER A 53 -2.41 11.89 11.75
N ALA A 54 -3.11 11.32 12.74
CA ALA A 54 -2.49 10.50 13.78
C ALA A 54 -1.95 9.18 13.23
N GLU A 55 -2.74 8.49 12.39
CA GLU A 55 -2.33 7.24 11.73
C GLU A 55 -1.19 7.47 10.75
N ALA A 56 -1.21 8.57 10.00
CA ALA A 56 -0.10 8.94 9.12
C ALA A 56 1.21 9.17 9.90
N LEU A 57 1.15 9.81 11.07
CA LEU A 57 2.32 9.99 11.93
C LEU A 57 2.82 8.65 12.50
N ASN A 58 1.91 7.75 12.87
CA ASN A 58 2.29 6.41 13.32
C ASN A 58 2.93 5.60 12.18
N LEU A 59 2.43 5.73 10.94
CA LEU A 59 3.03 5.11 9.76
C LEU A 59 4.44 5.59 9.50
N LEU A 60 4.67 6.90 9.63
CA LEU A 60 6.01 7.48 9.50
C LEU A 60 6.96 6.98 10.60
N LYS A 61 6.48 6.86 11.85
CA LYS A 61 7.30 6.29 12.91
C LYS A 61 7.64 4.83 12.63
N ALA A 62 6.64 4.04 12.22
CA ALA A 62 6.81 2.63 11.88
C ALA A 62 7.77 2.42 10.71
N SER A 63 7.77 3.30 9.70
CA SER A 63 8.68 3.21 8.55
C SER A 63 10.15 3.36 8.89
N LEU A 64 10.45 4.05 10.00
CA LEU A 64 11.83 4.29 10.42
C LEU A 64 12.40 3.15 11.27
N VAL A 65 11.53 2.29 11.82
CA VAL A 65 11.91 1.29 12.81
C VAL A 65 11.52 -0.15 12.41
N THR A 66 10.70 -0.32 11.37
CA THR A 66 10.21 -1.64 10.92
C THR A 66 10.26 -1.78 9.40
N CYS A 67 10.37 -3.03 8.93
CA CYS A 67 10.14 -3.40 7.53
C CYS A 67 8.65 -3.73 7.25
N SER A 68 7.81 -3.70 8.29
CA SER A 68 6.38 -4.02 8.23
C SER A 68 5.55 -2.83 8.70
N ALA A 69 5.76 -1.69 8.04
CA ALA A 69 5.32 -0.40 8.51
C ALA A 69 3.80 -0.22 8.42
N LEU A 70 3.16 -0.70 7.35
CA LEU A 70 1.69 -0.60 7.23
C LEU A 70 1.01 -1.43 8.32
N SER A 71 1.42 -2.67 8.52
CA SER A 71 0.86 -3.56 9.55
C SER A 71 1.07 -2.99 10.95
N SER A 72 2.28 -2.50 11.23
CA SER A 72 2.64 -1.93 12.53
C SER A 72 1.88 -0.63 12.84
N ALA A 73 1.62 0.20 11.83
CA ALA A 73 0.99 1.50 12.00
C ALA A 73 -0.54 1.45 12.02
N LEU A 74 -1.12 0.52 11.26
CA LEU A 74 -2.56 0.33 11.16
C LEU A 74 -3.10 -0.65 12.20
N GLY A 75 -2.22 -1.31 12.96
CA GLY A 75 -2.60 -2.13 14.09
C GLY A 75 -3.46 -3.34 13.71
N VAL A 76 -3.39 -3.81 12.45
CA VAL A 76 -4.01 -5.07 12.04
C VAL A 76 -3.09 -6.20 12.49
N CYS A 77 -3.04 -6.42 13.80
CA CYS A 77 -2.73 -7.71 14.35
C CYS A 77 -4.09 -8.40 14.55
N LEU A 78 -4.43 -9.34 13.66
CA LEU A 78 -5.46 -10.34 13.93
C LEU A 78 -4.93 -11.32 15.00
#